data_AF-A0A6M0CWQ2-F1
#
_entry.id   AF-A0A6M0CWQ2-F1
#
_cell.length_a   1.000
_cell.length_b   1.000
_cell.length_c   1.000
_cell.angle_alpha   90.00
_cell.angle_beta   90.00
_cell.angle_gamma   90.00
#
_symmetry.space_group_name_H-M   'P 1'
#
loop_
_entity.id
_entity.type
_entity.pdbx_description
1 polymer ?
#
loop_
_entity_poly.entity_id
_entity_poly.type
_entity_poly.pdbx_seq_one_letter_code
_entity_poly.pdbx_strand_id
1 'polypeptide(L)'
;MATDEKLAQSPVPDFSVGLDYFSIKEGLEALFSKKCAFCESVTLLAPYRFRPAMDALPMERNDTGHLCYAWMQNAWENIYPICQGCQPDLPHYFPVEAMRASIPSTRAFEAYASGDGSWPDYPLNETSLLLDPCVVRDFSEHIRVELSGELSALTRSALETIGHFKLNRPELVSRRSQVLQGYSDRLDRIVGGGAYVDADLIYNFPEIEFGGLWKLYFRQLMAELRKQGEVQAFFQPGKAMNIFTAINKDAQRFEGGSNFVLPEPVYRT
;
A
#
# COMPACT_ATOMS: atom_id res chain seq x y z
N MET A 1 13.02 -25.15 -52.21
CA MET A 1 12.46 -23.81 -52.00
C MET A 1 11.70 -23.86 -50.68
N ALA A 2 12.30 -23.39 -49.59
CA ALA A 2 11.65 -23.26 -48.30
C ALA A 2 11.10 -21.83 -48.21
N THR A 3 9.79 -21.68 -48.16
CA THR A 3 9.13 -20.39 -47.91
C THR A 3 9.21 -20.12 -46.41
N ASP A 4 10.09 -19.21 -46.04
CA ASP A 4 10.24 -18.65 -44.70
C ASP A 4 9.08 -17.67 -44.46
N GLU A 5 7.88 -18.21 -44.23
CA GLU A 5 6.75 -17.43 -43.72
C GLU A 5 7.02 -17.11 -42.24
N LYS A 6 7.76 -16.03 -42.01
CA LYS A 6 7.71 -15.32 -40.73
C LYS A 6 6.31 -14.76 -40.57
N LEU A 7 5.42 -15.56 -39.98
CA LEU A 7 4.16 -15.09 -39.44
C LEU A 7 4.50 -14.00 -38.42
N ALA A 8 4.33 -12.74 -38.83
CA ALA A 8 4.30 -11.63 -37.90
C ALA A 8 3.18 -11.95 -36.90
N GLN A 9 3.54 -12.23 -35.66
CA GLN A 9 2.55 -12.36 -34.60
C GLN A 9 1.83 -11.01 -34.53
N SER A 10 0.55 -11.00 -34.88
CA SER A 10 -0.31 -9.85 -34.61
C SER A 10 -0.17 -9.52 -33.12
N PRO A 11 -0.04 -8.24 -32.74
CA PRO A 11 0.05 -7.87 -31.33
C PRO A 11 -1.16 -8.45 -30.60
N VAL A 12 -0.90 -9.12 -29.47
CA VAL A 12 -1.94 -9.68 -28.61
C VAL A 12 -2.90 -8.53 -28.25
N PRO A 13 -4.22 -8.69 -28.43
CA PRO A 13 -5.16 -7.64 -28.06
C PRO A 13 -5.00 -7.28 -26.58
N ASP A 14 -4.94 -5.99 -26.27
CA ASP A 14 -4.90 -5.52 -24.89
C ASP A 14 -6.28 -5.71 -24.26
N PHE A 15 -6.41 -6.74 -23.42
CA PHE A 15 -7.63 -7.03 -22.64
C PHE A 15 -7.62 -6.36 -21.25
N SER A 16 -6.68 -5.43 -21.02
CA SER A 16 -6.61 -4.72 -19.75
C SER A 16 -7.77 -3.72 -19.62
N VAL A 17 -8.37 -3.67 -18.44
CA VAL A 17 -9.35 -2.64 -18.10
C VAL A 17 -8.64 -1.29 -18.12
N GLY A 18 -9.22 -0.32 -18.83
CA GLY A 18 -8.76 1.06 -18.82
C GLY A 18 -8.74 1.60 -17.39
N LEU A 19 -7.56 1.90 -16.86
CA LEU A 19 -7.44 2.41 -15.48
C LEU A 19 -8.03 3.82 -15.31
N ASP A 20 -8.43 4.47 -16.38
CA ASP A 20 -8.98 5.82 -16.40
C ASP A 20 -10.49 5.87 -16.09
N TYR A 21 -11.19 4.72 -16.02
CA TYR A 21 -12.60 4.66 -15.65
C TYR A 21 -12.89 5.36 -14.32
N PHE A 22 -13.96 6.16 -14.31
CA PHE A 22 -14.36 6.93 -13.13
C PHE A 22 -14.64 6.06 -11.90
N SER A 23 -15.30 4.91 -12.09
CA SER A 23 -15.62 3.96 -11.01
C SER A 23 -14.37 3.39 -10.32
N ILE A 24 -13.29 3.15 -11.07
CA ILE A 24 -12.01 2.70 -10.50
C ILE A 24 -11.44 3.80 -9.61
N LYS A 25 -11.39 5.03 -10.10
CA LYS A 25 -10.87 6.17 -9.34
C LYS A 25 -11.67 6.39 -8.05
N GLU A 26 -12.99 6.38 -8.13
CA GLU A 26 -13.88 6.54 -6.97
C GLU A 26 -13.67 5.43 -5.93
N GLY A 27 -13.57 4.17 -6.37
CA GLY A 27 -13.30 3.03 -5.48
C GLY A 27 -11.95 3.15 -4.76
N LEU A 28 -10.89 3.51 -5.50
CA LEU A 28 -9.56 3.69 -4.92
C LEU A 28 -9.49 4.90 -3.97
N GLU A 29 -10.17 6.00 -4.30
CA GLU A 29 -10.26 7.16 -3.41
C GLU A 29 -10.92 6.80 -2.08
N ALA A 30 -11.99 6.01 -2.13
CA ALA A 30 -12.68 5.53 -0.93
C ALA A 30 -11.81 4.57 -0.11
N LEU A 31 -11.08 3.66 -0.76
CA LEU A 31 -10.24 2.66 -0.09
C LEU A 31 -9.01 3.27 0.59
N PHE A 32 -8.39 4.27 -0.05
CA PHE A 32 -7.13 4.87 0.39
C PHE A 32 -7.30 6.27 1.00
N SER A 33 -8.54 6.69 1.31
CA SER A 33 -8.86 8.02 1.85
C SER A 33 -8.19 9.15 1.05
N LYS A 34 -8.21 9.04 -0.29
CA LYS A 34 -7.59 10.00 -1.22
C LYS A 34 -6.10 10.23 -1.01
N LYS A 35 -5.39 9.22 -0.48
CA LYS A 35 -3.93 9.22 -0.31
C LYS A 35 -3.24 8.26 -1.27
N CYS A 36 -1.98 8.55 -1.57
CA CYS A 36 -1.12 7.59 -2.25
C CYS A 36 -0.92 6.34 -1.39
N ALA A 37 -1.13 5.16 -1.97
CA ALA A 37 -1.00 3.88 -1.27
C ALA A 37 0.39 3.62 -0.67
N PHE A 38 1.45 4.19 -1.26
CA PHE A 38 2.83 3.94 -0.83
C PHE A 38 3.44 5.05 0.02
N CYS A 39 3.21 6.32 -0.32
CA CYS A 39 3.81 7.43 0.43
C CYS A 39 2.84 8.16 1.35
N GLU A 40 1.53 7.88 1.27
CA GLU A 40 0.46 8.52 2.02
C GLU A 40 0.29 10.02 1.82
N SER A 41 0.92 10.61 0.80
CA SER A 41 0.69 12.01 0.42
C SER A 41 -0.73 12.20 -0.11
N VAL A 42 -1.34 13.33 0.24
CA VAL A 42 -2.62 13.80 -0.33
C VAL A 42 -2.30 14.68 -1.54
N THR A 43 -2.43 14.12 -2.74
CA THR A 43 -2.08 14.80 -4.00
C THR A 43 -2.85 14.18 -5.17
N LEU A 44 -2.54 14.56 -6.41
CA LEU A 44 -3.10 13.93 -7.59
C LEU A 44 -2.64 12.47 -7.68
N LEU A 45 -3.62 11.56 -7.80
CA LEU A 45 -3.40 10.12 -7.85
C LEU A 45 -3.81 9.57 -9.21
N ALA A 46 -3.07 8.55 -9.64
CA ALA A 46 -3.40 7.74 -10.79
C ALA A 46 -3.42 6.26 -10.37
N PRO A 47 -4.33 5.44 -10.89
CA PRO A 47 -4.29 4.01 -10.63
C PRO A 47 -3.04 3.39 -11.26
N TYR A 48 -2.46 2.43 -10.54
CA TYR A 48 -1.22 1.75 -10.89
C TYR A 48 -1.34 0.26 -10.62
N ARG A 49 -0.79 -0.56 -11.52
CA ARG A 49 -0.74 -2.01 -11.36
C ARG A 49 0.50 -2.40 -10.57
N PHE A 50 0.32 -2.97 -9.38
CA PHE A 50 1.43 -3.35 -8.51
C PHE A 50 2.27 -4.49 -9.10
N ARG A 51 1.59 -5.51 -9.62
CA ARG A 51 2.15 -6.58 -10.46
C ARG A 51 1.95 -6.20 -11.92
N PRO A 52 3.01 -6.25 -12.76
CA PRO A 52 2.91 -5.90 -14.16
C PRO A 52 2.08 -6.90 -14.94
N ALA A 53 1.42 -6.43 -16.01
CA ALA A 53 0.58 -7.28 -16.83
C ALA A 53 1.40 -8.31 -17.63
N MET A 54 2.62 -7.97 -18.03
CA MET A 54 3.51 -8.86 -18.80
C MET A 54 4.97 -8.54 -18.46
N ASP A 55 5.88 -9.45 -18.83
CA ASP A 55 7.33 -9.25 -18.79
C ASP A 55 7.86 -8.81 -17.42
N ALA A 56 7.31 -9.39 -16.35
CA ALA A 56 7.73 -9.12 -14.99
C ALA A 56 9.24 -9.38 -14.82
N LEU A 57 10.00 -8.34 -14.44
CA LEU A 57 11.42 -8.44 -14.15
C LEU A 57 11.68 -8.73 -12.67
N PRO A 58 12.74 -9.49 -12.35
CA PRO A 58 13.56 -10.28 -13.27
C PRO A 58 12.74 -11.38 -13.95
N MET A 59 12.97 -11.59 -15.26
CA MET A 59 12.21 -12.58 -16.05
C MET A 59 12.58 -13.99 -15.61
N GLU A 60 11.57 -14.81 -15.34
CA GLU A 60 11.81 -16.23 -15.06
C GLU A 60 12.36 -16.93 -16.30
N ARG A 61 13.30 -17.86 -16.10
CA ARG A 61 13.92 -18.62 -17.18
C ARG A 61 13.07 -19.83 -17.58
N ASN A 62 11.79 -19.61 -17.86
CA ASN A 62 10.87 -20.61 -18.37
C ASN A 62 10.03 -20.05 -19.53
N ASP A 63 9.41 -20.94 -20.31
CA ASP A 63 8.68 -20.57 -21.54
C ASP A 63 7.46 -19.68 -21.26
N THR A 64 6.98 -19.63 -20.02
CA THR A 64 5.82 -18.84 -19.60
C THR A 64 6.17 -17.57 -18.83
N GLY A 65 7.46 -17.25 -18.67
CA GLY A 65 7.93 -16.15 -17.82
C GLY A 65 7.38 -14.78 -18.25
N HIS A 66 7.16 -14.60 -19.56
CA HIS A 66 6.59 -13.39 -20.16
C HIS A 66 5.09 -13.21 -19.85
N LEU A 67 4.36 -14.29 -19.55
CA LEU A 67 2.93 -14.27 -19.19
C LEU A 67 2.69 -14.11 -17.68
N CYS A 68 3.77 -13.95 -16.90
CA CYS A 68 3.64 -13.88 -15.45
C CYS A 68 2.78 -12.68 -15.05
N TYR A 69 1.73 -12.95 -14.27
CA TYR A 69 0.69 -12.02 -13.79
C TYR A 69 -0.23 -11.38 -14.84
N ALA A 70 -0.24 -11.82 -16.10
CA ALA A 70 -1.24 -11.36 -17.08
C ALA A 70 -2.68 -11.54 -16.57
N TRP A 71 -2.92 -12.56 -15.74
CA TRP A 71 -4.18 -12.85 -15.10
C TRP A 71 -4.52 -11.91 -13.91
N MET A 72 -3.55 -11.19 -13.34
CA MET A 72 -3.76 -10.21 -12.27
C MET A 72 -4.05 -8.80 -12.78
N GLN A 73 -3.94 -8.53 -14.08
CA GLN A 73 -3.98 -7.16 -14.61
C GLN A 73 -5.28 -6.39 -14.28
N ASN A 74 -6.37 -7.11 -14.03
CA ASN A 74 -7.70 -6.56 -13.75
C ASN A 74 -8.18 -6.87 -12.31
N ALA A 75 -7.36 -7.52 -11.48
CA ALA A 75 -7.72 -7.83 -10.10
C ALA A 75 -7.65 -6.57 -9.22
N TRP A 76 -8.65 -6.36 -8.36
CA TRP A 76 -8.70 -5.19 -7.47
C TRP A 76 -7.47 -5.09 -6.56
N GLU A 77 -7.00 -6.23 -6.07
CA GLU A 77 -5.81 -6.33 -5.21
C GLU A 77 -4.51 -6.04 -5.96
N ASN A 78 -4.58 -5.81 -7.27
CA ASN A 78 -3.44 -5.40 -8.07
C ASN A 78 -3.46 -3.90 -8.42
N ILE A 79 -4.50 -3.15 -8.06
CA ILE A 79 -4.69 -1.77 -8.51
C ILE A 79 -4.63 -0.82 -7.31
N TYR A 80 -3.68 0.12 -7.34
CA TYR A 80 -3.42 1.05 -6.24
C TYR A 80 -3.44 2.50 -6.74
N PRO A 81 -3.98 3.46 -5.97
CA PRO A 81 -3.82 4.86 -6.29
C PRO A 81 -2.43 5.33 -5.86
N ILE A 82 -1.61 5.76 -6.81
CA ILE A 82 -0.27 6.29 -6.51
C ILE A 82 -0.12 7.71 -7.03
N CYS A 83 0.74 8.49 -6.38
CA CYS A 83 1.13 9.80 -6.89
C CYS A 83 2.23 9.67 -7.95
N GLN A 84 2.38 10.68 -8.80
CA GLN A 84 3.43 10.74 -9.82
C GLN A 84 4.84 10.52 -9.23
N GLY A 85 5.11 11.05 -8.03
CA GLY A 85 6.41 10.90 -7.38
C GLY A 85 6.73 9.47 -6.90
N CYS A 86 5.71 8.61 -6.74
CA CYS A 86 5.90 7.19 -6.43
C CYS A 86 5.97 6.33 -7.69
N GLN A 87 5.75 6.87 -8.88
CA GLN A 87 5.78 6.06 -10.10
C GLN A 87 7.21 5.55 -10.35
N PRO A 88 7.39 4.21 -10.47
CA PRO A 88 8.71 3.64 -10.68
C PRO A 88 9.20 3.94 -12.10
N ASP A 89 10.52 4.05 -12.25
CA ASP A 89 11.14 4.20 -13.57
C ASP A 89 11.03 2.92 -14.41
N LEU A 90 10.88 1.78 -13.74
CA LEU A 90 10.74 0.46 -14.34
C LEU A 90 9.45 -0.23 -13.84
N PRO A 91 8.27 0.08 -14.42
CA PRO A 91 6.98 -0.43 -13.95
C PRO A 91 6.82 -1.96 -13.99
N HIS A 92 7.62 -2.63 -14.81
CA HIS A 92 7.63 -4.09 -14.90
C HIS A 92 8.60 -4.75 -13.93
N TYR A 93 9.35 -3.99 -13.12
CA TYR A 93 10.17 -4.56 -12.06
C TYR A 93 9.30 -5.01 -10.89
N PHE A 94 9.17 -6.32 -10.73
CA PHE A 94 8.46 -6.96 -9.64
C PHE A 94 9.28 -8.17 -9.16
N PRO A 95 10.31 -7.97 -8.33
CA PRO A 95 11.17 -9.04 -7.87
C PRO A 95 10.47 -9.94 -6.84
N VAL A 96 10.62 -11.26 -7.00
CA VAL A 96 10.11 -12.28 -6.08
C VAL A 96 11.27 -13.14 -5.59
N GLU A 97 11.22 -13.53 -4.32
CA GLU A 97 12.14 -14.50 -3.74
C GLU A 97 11.72 -15.92 -4.11
N ALA A 98 12.67 -16.70 -4.62
CA ALA A 98 12.48 -18.04 -5.17
C ALA A 98 11.57 -18.11 -6.41
N MET A 99 10.28 -18.39 -6.26
CA MET A 99 9.36 -18.67 -7.37
C MET A 99 8.15 -17.75 -7.33
N ARG A 100 7.73 -17.28 -8.50
CA ARG A 100 6.49 -16.53 -8.66
C ARG A 100 5.27 -17.44 -8.51
N ALA A 101 4.12 -16.83 -8.25
CA ALA A 101 2.86 -17.56 -8.25
C ALA A 101 2.61 -18.25 -9.60
N SER A 102 2.20 -19.52 -9.54
CA SER A 102 1.85 -20.31 -10.73
C SER A 102 0.69 -19.70 -11.49
N ILE A 103 0.60 -19.98 -12.80
CA ILE A 103 -0.57 -19.65 -13.60
C ILE A 103 -1.81 -20.32 -12.97
N PRO A 104 -2.91 -19.58 -12.74
CA PRO A 104 -4.11 -20.11 -12.12
C PRO A 104 -4.75 -21.25 -12.91
N SER A 105 -5.43 -22.14 -12.21
CA SER A 105 -6.24 -23.20 -12.84
C SER A 105 -7.47 -22.61 -13.55
N THR A 106 -8.04 -23.35 -14.52
CA THR A 106 -9.31 -22.98 -15.19
C THR A 106 -10.42 -22.67 -14.18
N ARG A 107 -10.53 -23.47 -13.11
CA ARG A 107 -11.50 -23.26 -12.04
C ARG A 107 -11.32 -21.92 -11.32
N ALA A 108 -10.07 -21.51 -11.09
CA ALA A 108 -9.77 -20.22 -10.46
C ALA A 108 -10.16 -19.05 -11.38
N PHE A 109 -9.92 -19.18 -12.69
CA PHE A 109 -10.38 -18.20 -13.68
C PHE A 109 -11.90 -18.09 -13.73
N GLU A 110 -12.62 -19.22 -13.73
CA GLU A 110 -14.10 -19.23 -13.70
C GLU A 110 -14.63 -18.55 -12.44
N ALA A 111 -14.04 -18.86 -11.28
CA ALA A 111 -14.40 -18.22 -10.02
C ALA A 111 -14.21 -16.70 -10.08
N TYR A 112 -13.04 -16.23 -10.54
CA TYR A 112 -12.76 -14.80 -10.73
C TYR A 112 -13.76 -14.14 -11.69
N ALA A 113 -14.01 -14.76 -12.86
CA ALA A 113 -14.89 -14.20 -13.89
C ALA A 113 -16.35 -14.09 -13.42
N SER A 114 -16.77 -14.96 -12.49
CA SER A 114 -18.10 -14.90 -11.85
C SER A 114 -18.15 -14.05 -10.57
N GLY A 115 -17.00 -13.53 -10.12
CA GLY A 115 -16.83 -12.84 -8.85
C GLY A 115 -16.95 -11.32 -8.94
N ASP A 116 -16.46 -10.64 -7.89
CA ASP A 116 -16.49 -9.19 -7.71
C ASP A 116 -15.22 -8.47 -8.22
N GLY A 117 -14.36 -9.19 -8.94
CA GLY A 117 -13.06 -8.70 -9.39
C GLY A 117 -11.92 -8.94 -8.41
N SER A 118 -12.16 -9.67 -7.32
CA SER A 118 -11.12 -10.15 -6.39
C SER A 118 -10.60 -11.52 -6.82
N TRP A 119 -9.29 -11.77 -6.67
CA TRP A 119 -8.72 -13.07 -7.01
C TRP A 119 -8.98 -14.09 -5.88
N PRO A 120 -9.55 -15.28 -6.16
CA PRO A 120 -10.01 -16.20 -5.12
C PRO A 120 -8.89 -16.74 -4.22
N ASP A 121 -7.67 -16.87 -4.77
CA ASP A 121 -6.49 -17.38 -4.07
C ASP A 121 -5.58 -16.24 -3.56
N TYR A 122 -6.12 -15.05 -3.31
CA TYR A 122 -5.38 -13.92 -2.75
C TYR A 122 -5.27 -14.00 -1.21
N PRO A 123 -4.12 -13.65 -0.59
CA PRO A 123 -2.85 -13.27 -1.22
C PRO A 123 -2.16 -14.46 -1.88
N LEU A 124 -1.43 -14.17 -2.96
CA LEU A 124 -0.74 -15.19 -3.75
C LEU A 124 0.34 -15.90 -2.94
N ASN A 125 0.52 -17.19 -3.22
CA ASN A 125 1.61 -17.98 -2.65
C ASN A 125 2.95 -17.67 -3.33
N GLU A 126 3.51 -16.50 -3.02
CA GLU A 126 4.81 -16.03 -3.46
C GLU A 126 5.41 -15.09 -2.42
N THR A 127 6.73 -14.90 -2.44
CA THR A 127 7.41 -13.96 -1.54
C THR A 127 7.90 -12.75 -2.33
N SER A 128 7.03 -11.76 -2.51
CA SER A 128 7.39 -10.49 -3.15
C SER A 128 8.47 -9.75 -2.34
N LEU A 129 9.49 -9.22 -3.03
CA LEU A 129 10.44 -8.29 -2.41
C LEU A 129 9.90 -6.85 -2.34
N LEU A 130 8.81 -6.53 -3.04
CA LEU A 130 8.10 -5.27 -2.82
C LEU A 130 7.02 -5.47 -1.75
N LEU A 131 7.01 -4.60 -0.74
CA LEU A 131 6.01 -4.59 0.32
C LEU A 131 4.68 -4.09 -0.22
N ASP A 132 3.66 -4.91 -0.10
CA ASP A 132 2.30 -4.61 -0.53
C ASP A 132 1.53 -3.90 0.60
N PRO A 133 1.04 -2.65 0.39
CA PRO A 133 0.30 -1.88 1.39
C PRO A 133 -0.94 -2.57 1.96
N CYS A 134 -1.54 -3.50 1.21
CA CYS A 134 -2.77 -4.19 1.60
C CYS A 134 -2.53 -5.59 2.17
N VAL A 135 -1.33 -6.16 2.02
CA VAL A 135 -0.99 -7.50 2.55
C VAL A 135 -0.13 -7.40 3.81
N VAL A 136 0.80 -6.44 3.87
CA VAL A 136 1.70 -6.29 5.02
C VAL A 136 0.92 -5.74 6.21
N ARG A 137 0.85 -6.54 7.29
CA ARG A 137 0.09 -6.19 8.49
C ARG A 137 0.86 -5.30 9.46
N ASP A 138 2.17 -5.50 9.59
CA ASP A 138 3.01 -4.70 10.49
C ASP A 138 4.27 -4.17 9.78
N PHE A 139 4.19 -2.92 9.35
CA PHE A 139 5.32 -2.23 8.73
C PHE A 139 6.45 -1.90 9.71
N SER A 140 6.25 -1.99 11.04
CA SER A 140 7.29 -1.67 12.03
C SER A 140 8.44 -2.68 12.06
N GLU A 141 8.21 -3.89 11.53
CA GLU A 141 9.26 -4.90 11.34
C GLU A 141 10.12 -4.61 10.10
N HIS A 142 9.59 -3.82 9.17
CA HIS A 142 10.21 -3.56 7.87
C HIS A 142 10.87 -2.19 7.79
N ILE A 143 10.26 -1.16 8.38
CA ILE A 143 10.62 0.24 8.20
C ILE A 143 10.73 0.94 9.55
N ARG A 144 11.80 1.70 9.73
CA ARG A 144 11.94 2.70 10.79
C ARG A 144 11.66 4.08 10.24
N VAL A 145 11.05 4.93 11.06
CA VAL A 145 10.62 6.28 10.68
C VAL A 145 11.38 7.29 11.52
N GLU A 146 11.91 8.32 10.88
CA GLU A 146 12.53 9.44 11.58
C GLU A 146 11.64 10.70 11.51
N LEU A 147 11.73 11.57 12.53
CA LEU A 147 11.07 12.89 12.49
C LEU A 147 11.60 13.79 11.36
N SER A 148 12.80 13.50 10.84
CA SER A 148 13.33 14.10 9.62
C SER A 148 12.49 13.79 8.38
N GLY A 149 11.54 12.84 8.47
CA GLY A 149 10.73 12.36 7.35
C GLY A 149 11.38 11.25 6.54
N GLU A 150 12.60 10.84 6.88
CA GLU A 150 13.34 9.76 6.24
C GLU A 150 12.85 8.38 6.70
N LEU A 151 12.87 7.42 5.78
CA LEU A 151 12.61 6.01 6.05
C LEU A 151 13.90 5.21 6.03
N SER A 152 14.15 4.46 7.11
CA SER A 152 15.23 3.48 7.16
C SER A 152 14.69 2.07 6.93
N ALA A 153 15.25 1.35 5.97
CA ALA A 153 14.93 -0.05 5.72
C ALA A 153 15.52 -0.95 6.81
N LEU A 154 14.70 -1.80 7.42
CA LEU A 154 15.13 -2.85 8.37
C LEU A 154 15.23 -4.22 7.70
N THR A 155 14.62 -4.37 6.51
CA THR A 155 14.58 -5.62 5.74
C THR A 155 14.95 -5.36 4.29
N ARG A 156 15.36 -6.41 3.58
CA ARG A 156 15.61 -6.36 2.14
C ARG A 156 14.38 -5.88 1.37
N SER A 157 13.18 -6.38 1.72
CA SER A 157 11.96 -5.97 1.04
C SER A 157 11.64 -4.49 1.24
N ALA A 158 11.90 -3.95 2.43
CA ALA A 158 11.77 -2.51 2.68
C ALA A 158 12.74 -1.69 1.84
N LEU A 159 14.00 -2.12 1.73
CA LEU A 159 15.00 -1.45 0.91
C LEU A 159 14.59 -1.40 -0.57
N GLU A 160 14.16 -2.53 -1.12
CA GLU A 160 13.66 -2.62 -2.49
C GLU A 160 12.43 -1.73 -2.70
N THR A 161 11.49 -1.73 -1.75
CA THR A 161 10.27 -0.92 -1.82
C THR A 161 10.57 0.58 -1.76
N ILE A 162 11.42 1.01 -0.83
CA ILE A 162 11.83 2.41 -0.68
C ILE A 162 12.52 2.90 -1.95
N GLY A 163 13.40 2.09 -2.53
CA GLY A 163 14.06 2.40 -3.80
C GLY A 163 13.08 2.47 -4.97
N HIS A 164 12.27 1.42 -5.16
CA HIS A 164 11.35 1.29 -6.28
C HIS A 164 10.30 2.41 -6.34
N PHE A 165 9.68 2.74 -5.20
CA PHE A 165 8.67 3.81 -5.10
C PHE A 165 9.26 5.16 -4.70
N LYS A 166 10.60 5.29 -4.68
CA LYS A 166 11.32 6.54 -4.39
C LYS A 166 10.84 7.20 -3.09
N LEU A 167 10.66 6.40 -2.04
CA LEU A 167 9.99 6.84 -0.80
C LEU A 167 10.84 7.80 0.04
N ASN A 168 12.13 7.95 -0.27
CA ASN A 168 13.04 8.93 0.33
C ASN A 168 13.45 10.05 -0.65
N ARG A 169 12.67 10.32 -1.69
CA ARG A 169 12.93 11.46 -2.58
C ARG A 169 12.87 12.79 -1.81
N PRO A 170 13.72 13.79 -2.11
CA PRO A 170 13.95 14.94 -1.24
C PRO A 170 12.70 15.73 -0.86
N GLU A 171 11.80 15.96 -1.82
CA GLU A 171 10.57 16.72 -1.61
C GLU A 171 9.58 15.98 -0.69
N LEU A 172 9.54 14.65 -0.76
CA LEU A 172 8.69 13.84 0.10
C LEU A 172 9.23 13.82 1.53
N VAL A 173 10.56 13.66 1.69
CA VAL A 173 11.22 13.71 3.01
C VAL A 173 10.98 15.08 3.65
N SER A 174 11.19 16.17 2.92
CA SER A 174 10.92 17.52 3.42
C SER A 174 9.46 17.72 3.82
N ARG A 175 8.51 17.22 3.02
CA ARG A 175 7.07 17.34 3.32
C ARG A 175 6.69 16.53 4.55
N ARG A 176 7.20 15.30 4.67
CA ARG A 176 7.01 14.46 5.86
C ARG A 176 7.56 15.12 7.11
N SER A 177 8.78 15.66 7.05
CA SER A 177 9.39 16.36 8.20
C SER A 177 8.49 17.47 8.73
N GLN A 178 7.97 18.33 7.84
CA GLN A 178 7.09 19.43 8.22
C GLN A 178 5.79 18.93 8.87
N VAL A 179 5.16 17.92 8.29
CA VAL A 179 3.89 17.37 8.79
C VAL A 179 4.08 16.63 10.12
N LEU A 180 5.10 15.76 10.21
CA LEU A 180 5.42 15.02 11.42
C LEU A 180 5.85 15.93 12.57
N GLN A 181 6.62 16.98 12.30
CA GLN A 181 6.94 18.00 13.30
C GLN A 181 5.66 18.69 13.81
N GLY A 182 4.74 19.03 12.90
CA GLY A 182 3.44 19.58 13.29
C GLY A 182 2.59 18.62 14.15
N TYR A 183 2.70 17.31 13.94
CA TYR A 183 2.08 16.31 14.82
C TYR A 183 2.78 16.21 16.17
N SER A 184 4.11 16.28 16.20
CA SER A 184 4.89 16.32 17.43
C SER A 184 4.53 17.53 18.29
N ASP A 185 4.47 18.73 17.70
CA ASP A 185 4.12 19.97 18.41
C ASP A 185 2.70 19.91 18.99
N ARG A 186 1.76 19.24 18.29
CA ARG A 186 0.40 18.98 18.79
C ARG A 186 0.41 18.00 19.95
N LEU A 187 1.19 16.93 19.85
CA LEU A 187 1.34 15.95 20.91
C LEU A 187 1.86 16.60 22.20
N ASP A 188 2.88 17.44 22.10
CA ASP A 188 3.44 18.18 23.24
C ASP A 188 2.40 19.09 23.92
N ARG A 189 1.58 19.79 23.11
CA ARG A 189 0.47 20.59 23.64
C ARG A 189 -0.56 19.73 24.37
N ILE A 190 -0.95 18.58 23.82
CA ILE A 190 -1.91 17.67 24.47
C ILE A 190 -1.37 17.13 25.81
N VAL A 191 -0.10 16.72 25.83
CA VAL A 191 0.59 16.27 27.05
C VAL A 191 0.60 17.41 28.08
N GLY A 192 0.96 18.62 27.66
CA GLY A 192 1.00 19.83 28.47
C GLY A 192 -0.36 20.41 28.93
N GLY A 193 -1.49 19.77 28.60
CA GLY A 193 -2.82 20.21 29.05
C GLY A 193 -3.69 20.89 27.99
N GLY A 194 -3.30 20.81 26.72
CA GLY A 194 -4.04 21.33 25.57
C GLY A 194 -5.40 20.66 25.33
N ALA A 195 -6.22 21.32 24.50
CA ALA A 195 -7.62 20.93 24.26
C ALA A 195 -7.77 19.62 23.48
N TYR A 196 -8.90 18.93 23.68
CA TYR A 196 -9.24 17.65 23.03
C TYR A 196 -9.29 17.73 21.50
N VAL A 197 -9.59 18.90 20.93
CA VAL A 197 -9.66 19.13 19.47
C VAL A 197 -8.32 18.85 18.77
N ASP A 198 -7.19 18.97 19.48
CA ASP A 198 -5.88 18.64 18.92
C ASP A 198 -5.67 17.11 18.75
N ALA A 199 -6.42 16.27 19.46
CA ALA A 199 -6.24 14.81 19.47
C ALA A 199 -6.72 14.16 18.16
N ASP A 200 -7.91 14.53 17.66
CA ASP A 200 -8.44 13.98 16.40
C ASP A 200 -7.56 14.34 15.19
N LEU A 201 -6.81 15.44 15.28
CA LEU A 201 -5.89 15.91 14.24
C LEU A 201 -4.60 15.09 14.14
N ILE A 202 -4.30 14.25 15.14
CA ILE A 202 -3.07 13.43 15.16
C ILE A 202 -3.31 11.95 15.42
N TYR A 203 -4.51 11.54 15.88
CA TYR A 203 -4.83 10.14 16.15
C TYR A 203 -5.80 9.52 15.13
N ASN A 204 -6.39 10.31 14.22
CA ASN A 204 -7.17 9.79 13.11
C ASN A 204 -6.26 9.34 11.95
N PHE A 205 -5.39 8.35 12.22
CA PHE A 205 -4.37 7.87 11.29
C PHE A 205 -4.90 7.55 9.87
N PRO A 206 -6.08 6.93 9.69
CA PRO A 206 -6.60 6.65 8.36
C PRO A 206 -6.86 7.90 7.53
N GLU A 207 -7.28 9.00 8.14
CA GLU A 207 -7.73 10.21 7.43
C GLU A 207 -6.63 11.28 7.28
N ILE A 208 -5.63 11.28 8.15
CA ILE A 208 -4.57 12.29 8.09
C ILE A 208 -3.47 11.92 7.07
N GLU A 209 -2.86 12.93 6.47
CA GLU A 209 -1.69 12.78 5.60
C GLU A 209 -0.54 12.15 6.39
N PHE A 210 0.11 11.12 5.83
CA PHE A 210 1.15 10.34 6.53
C PHE A 210 0.70 9.71 7.86
N GLY A 211 -0.59 9.40 8.02
CA GLY A 211 -1.08 8.84 9.27
C GLY A 211 -0.53 7.45 9.60
N GLY A 212 -0.34 6.56 8.62
CA GLY A 212 0.35 5.29 8.82
C GLY A 212 1.81 5.50 9.26
N LEU A 213 2.51 6.43 8.62
CA LEU A 213 3.86 6.84 9.00
C LEU A 213 3.92 7.37 10.45
N TRP A 214 2.98 8.24 10.82
CA TRP A 214 2.87 8.79 12.17
C TRP A 214 2.57 7.70 13.20
N LYS A 215 1.68 6.75 12.88
CA LYS A 215 1.39 5.59 13.73
C LYS A 215 2.66 4.75 13.97
N LEU A 216 3.48 4.53 12.94
CA LEU A 216 4.75 3.79 13.08
C LEU A 216 5.73 4.54 13.98
N TYR A 217 5.92 5.84 13.76
CA TYR A 217 6.78 6.66 14.62
C TYR A 217 6.30 6.66 16.07
N PHE A 218 4.99 6.82 16.29
CA PHE A 218 4.41 6.82 17.63
C PHE A 218 4.65 5.47 18.34
N ARG A 219 4.49 4.34 17.64
CA ARG A 219 4.82 3.01 18.20
C ARG A 219 6.30 2.90 18.58
N GLN A 220 7.21 3.48 17.78
CA GLN A 220 8.65 3.50 18.08
C GLN A 220 8.95 4.32 19.35
N LEU A 221 8.38 5.52 19.46
CA LEU A 221 8.51 6.37 20.64
C LEU A 221 8.01 5.66 21.91
N MET A 222 6.84 5.04 21.82
CA MET A 222 6.23 4.28 22.91
C MET A 222 7.08 3.10 23.37
N ALA A 223 7.69 2.38 22.41
CA ALA A 223 8.59 1.28 22.72
C ALA A 223 9.85 1.78 23.45
N GLU A 224 10.36 2.95 23.09
CA GLU A 224 11.54 3.54 23.72
C GLU A 224 11.27 4.05 25.14
N LEU A 225 10.17 4.81 25.34
CA LEU A 225 9.74 5.25 26.67
C LEU A 225 9.50 4.07 27.63
N ARG A 226 9.01 2.93 27.09
CA ARG A 226 8.84 1.69 27.87
C ARG A 226 10.15 1.10 28.35
N LYS A 227 11.19 1.10 27.51
CA LYS A 227 12.53 0.63 27.92
C LYS A 227 13.13 1.52 29.00
N GLN A 228 12.84 2.81 28.96
CA GLN A 228 13.35 3.80 29.91
C GLN A 228 12.55 3.86 31.22
N GLY A 229 11.42 3.14 31.31
CA GLY A 229 10.56 3.12 32.51
C GLY A 229 9.67 4.37 32.67
N GLU A 230 9.59 5.22 31.65
CA GLU A 230 8.95 6.54 31.71
C GLU A 230 7.46 6.54 31.29
N VAL A 231 6.90 5.39 30.92
CA VAL A 231 5.52 5.29 30.40
C VAL A 231 4.49 5.83 31.41
N GLN A 232 4.71 5.64 32.71
CA GLN A 232 3.81 6.16 33.74
C GLN A 232 3.85 7.69 33.89
N ALA A 233 4.98 8.34 33.55
CA ALA A 233 5.10 9.80 33.58
C ALA A 233 4.44 10.44 32.35
N PHE A 234 4.53 9.78 31.19
CA PHE A 234 3.94 10.27 29.94
C PHE A 234 2.40 10.17 29.90
N PHE A 235 1.83 9.20 30.62
CA PHE A 235 0.40 8.88 30.57
C PHE A 235 -0.28 9.01 31.94
N GLN A 236 -0.77 10.22 32.26
CA GLN A 236 -1.66 10.41 33.42
C GLN A 236 -2.99 9.63 33.22
N PRO A 237 -3.59 9.05 34.29
CA PRO A 237 -4.59 7.96 34.18
C PRO A 237 -5.93 8.28 33.49
N GLY A 238 -6.18 9.53 33.09
CA GLY A 238 -7.38 9.91 32.31
C GLY A 238 -7.16 10.12 30.81
N LYS A 239 -5.93 10.45 30.39
CA LYS A 239 -5.59 10.77 28.98
C LYS A 239 -5.15 9.53 28.18
N ALA A 240 -4.60 8.53 28.87
CA ALA A 240 -4.07 7.30 28.28
C ALA A 240 -5.13 6.38 27.68
N MET A 241 -6.33 6.35 28.28
CA MET A 241 -7.41 5.44 27.91
C MET A 241 -7.85 5.63 26.45
N ASN A 242 -7.82 6.86 25.92
CA ASN A 242 -8.21 7.16 24.55
C ASN A 242 -7.14 6.81 23.51
N ILE A 243 -5.85 6.88 23.87
CA ILE A 243 -4.71 6.60 22.97
C ILE A 243 -4.58 5.08 22.74
N PHE A 244 -4.66 4.29 23.81
CA PHE A 244 -4.72 2.82 23.68
C PHE A 244 -6.01 2.39 22.96
N THR A 245 -7.14 3.07 23.19
CA THR A 245 -8.39 2.78 22.47
C THR A 245 -8.31 3.13 20.99
N ALA A 246 -7.63 4.21 20.59
CA ALA A 246 -7.43 4.56 19.18
C ALA A 246 -6.50 3.55 18.47
N ILE A 247 -5.39 3.17 19.10
CA ILE A 247 -4.47 2.14 18.58
C ILE A 247 -5.18 0.78 18.46
N ASN A 248 -6.01 0.41 19.44
CA ASN A 248 -6.75 -0.86 19.43
C ASN A 248 -7.99 -0.85 18.52
N LYS A 249 -8.69 0.28 18.33
CA LYS A 249 -9.82 0.39 17.40
C LYS A 249 -9.39 0.18 15.95
N ASP A 250 -8.18 0.63 15.60
CA ASP A 250 -7.64 0.48 14.24
C ASP A 250 -7.18 -0.97 13.97
N ALA A 251 -6.77 -1.71 15.01
CA ALA A 251 -6.49 -3.15 14.91
C ALA A 251 -7.75 -3.97 14.55
N GLN A 252 -8.92 -3.56 15.04
CA GLN A 252 -10.19 -4.25 14.77
C GLN A 252 -10.74 -4.01 13.36
N ARG A 253 -10.32 -2.95 12.66
CA ARG A 253 -10.79 -2.62 11.30
C ARG A 253 -10.24 -3.58 10.23
N PHE A 254 -9.11 -4.24 10.51
CA PHE A 254 -8.48 -5.25 9.65
C PHE A 254 -8.80 -6.70 10.07
N GLU A 255 -9.41 -6.91 11.24
CA GLU A 255 -9.94 -8.22 11.67
C GLU A 255 -11.33 -8.51 11.05
N GLY A 256 -12.01 -7.49 10.51
CA GLY A 256 -13.26 -7.61 9.77
C GLY A 256 -13.09 -8.02 8.31
N GLY A 257 -12.34 -9.07 8.04
CA GLY A 257 -12.36 -9.73 6.73
C GLY A 257 -13.71 -10.41 6.52
N SER A 258 -14.51 -9.86 5.59
CA SER A 258 -15.69 -10.41 4.87
C SER A 258 -16.89 -9.46 4.95
N ASN A 259 -17.48 -9.19 3.77
CA ASN A 259 -18.59 -8.27 3.48
C ASN A 259 -18.18 -6.82 3.16
N PHE A 260 -17.26 -6.65 2.21
CA PHE A 260 -17.35 -5.49 1.32
C PHE A 260 -18.45 -5.77 0.30
N VAL A 261 -19.58 -5.08 0.39
CA VAL A 261 -20.61 -5.11 -0.65
C VAL A 261 -20.35 -3.92 -1.55
N LEU A 262 -19.90 -4.17 -2.78
CA LEU A 262 -19.78 -3.14 -3.80
C LEU A 262 -21.15 -2.46 -4.01
N PRO A 263 -21.22 -1.13 -4.15
CA PRO A 263 -22.46 -0.49 -4.58
C PRO A 263 -22.84 -1.03 -5.96
N GLU A 264 -24.11 -1.45 -6.12
CA GLU A 264 -24.58 -1.94 -7.41
C GLU A 264 -24.40 -0.86 -8.49
N PRO A 265 -23.86 -1.22 -9.67
CA PRO A 265 -23.70 -0.26 -10.76
C PRO A 265 -25.08 0.23 -11.22
N VAL A 266 -25.35 1.52 -10.99
CA VAL A 266 -26.51 2.19 -11.56
C VAL A 266 -26.24 2.39 -13.06
N TYR A 267 -26.61 1.41 -13.87
CA TYR A 267 -26.68 1.58 -15.31
C TYR A 267 -27.79 2.59 -15.61
N ARG A 268 -27.39 3.79 -16.05
CA ARG A 268 -28.34 4.71 -16.68
C ARG A 268 -28.69 4.15 -18.06
N THR A 269 -29.92 3.67 -18.20
CA THR A 269 -30.58 3.42 -19.49
C THR A 269 -30.72 4.69 -20.30
#